data_AF-A0A258NQ36-F1
#
_entry.id   AF-A0A258NQ36-F1
#
_cell.length_a   1.000
_cell.length_b   1.000
_cell.length_c   1.000
_cell.angle_alpha   90.00
_cell.angle_beta   90.00
_cell.angle_gamma   90.00
#
_symmetry.space_group_name_H-M   'P 1'
#
loop_
_entity.id
_entity.type
_entity.pdbx_description
1 polymer ?
#
loop_
_entity_poly.entity_id
_entity_poly.type
_entity_poly.pdbx_seq_one_letter_code
_entity_poly.pdbx_strand_id
1 'polypeptide(L)' 'MAWKVHEIVEANFRGKPHRFLEFESDTTDELDGLVARSVEKGWAEYVTGARVGASQVQVVIMFKPRDVHPASPSPG' A
#
# COMPACT_ATOMS: atom_id res chain seq x y z
N MET A 1 -14.48 -11.36 2.03
CA MET A 1 -13.65 -11.16 0.83
C MET A 1 -12.26 -10.78 1.29
N ALA A 2 -11.21 -11.24 0.60
CA ALA A 2 -9.83 -11.12 1.05
C ALA A 2 -8.97 -10.59 -0.09
N TRP A 3 -8.60 -9.31 -0.04
CA TRP A 3 -7.50 -8.80 -0.85
C TRP A 3 -6.24 -9.59 -0.51
N LYS A 4 -5.40 -9.82 -1.52
CA LYS A 4 -4.14 -10.56 -1.36
C LYS A 4 -2.99 -9.57 -1.40
N VAL A 5 -2.03 -9.76 -0.49
CA VAL A 5 -0.73 -9.09 -0.54
C VAL A 5 0.20 -10.00 -1.32
N HIS A 6 0.73 -9.51 -2.44
CA HIS A 6 1.58 -10.31 -3.32
C HIS A 6 3.05 -10.25 -2.92
N GLU A 7 3.60 -9.04 -2.74
CA GLU A 7 5.03 -8.92 -2.42
C GLU A 7 5.34 -7.66 -1.58
N ILE A 8 6.28 -7.83 -0.65
CA ILE A 8 6.95 -6.72 0.05
C ILE A 8 8.32 -6.55 -0.61
N VAL A 9 8.44 -5.60 -1.53
CA VAL A 9 9.75 -5.27 -2.11
C VAL A 9 10.38 -4.18 -1.26
N GLU A 10 11.55 -4.46 -0.69
CA GLU A 10 12.41 -3.43 -0.11
C GLU A 10 13.33 -2.91 -1.21
N ALA A 11 13.11 -1.68 -1.67
CA ALA A 11 13.91 -1.06 -2.72
C ALA A 11 14.35 0.35 -2.32
N ASN A 12 15.54 0.74 -2.78
CA ASN A 12 16.04 2.09 -2.58
C ASN A 12 15.38 3.05 -3.57
N PHE A 13 14.58 3.98 -3.06
CA PHE A 13 14.00 5.07 -3.84
C PHE A 13 14.59 6.39 -3.36
N ARG A 14 15.13 7.19 -4.30
CA ARG A 14 15.79 8.49 -4.00
C ARG A 14 16.86 8.41 -2.89
N GLY A 15 17.60 7.31 -2.83
CA GLY A 15 18.69 7.12 -1.87
C GLY A 15 18.23 6.73 -0.45
N LYS A 16 16.95 6.38 -0.26
CA LYS A 16 16.43 5.86 1.01
C LYS A 16 15.79 4.49 0.82
N PRO A 17 15.84 3.59 1.82
CA PRO A 17 15.13 2.31 1.73
C PRO A 17 13.63 2.52 1.90
N HIS A 18 12.85 2.05 0.93
CA HIS A 18 11.38 2.08 0.96
C HIS A 18 10.81 0.68 0.88
N ARG A 19 9.61 0.52 1.44
CA ARG A 19 8.82 -0.70 1.34
C ARG A 19 7.69 -0.48 0.35
N PHE A 20 7.61 -1.35 -0.63
CA PHE A 20 6.53 -1.39 -1.61
C PHE A 20 5.66 -2.58 -1.26
N LEU A 21 4.37 -2.33 -1.00
CA LEU A 21 3.38 -3.37 -0.83
C LEU A 21 2.46 -3.37 -2.03
N GLU A 22 2.34 -4.54 -2.65
CA GLU A 22 1.40 -4.76 -3.74
C GLU A 22 0.14 -5.48 -3.22
N PHE A 23 -0.99 -4.87 -3.51
CA PHE A 23 -2.31 -5.36 -3.14
C PHE A 23 -3.11 -5.67 -4.38
N GLU A 24 -3.79 -6.81 -4.37
CA GLU A 24 -4.64 -7.24 -5.46
C GLU A 24 -6.05 -7.53 -4.94
N SER A 25 -7.04 -7.05 -5.67
CA SER A 25 -8.46 -7.29 -5.39
C SER A 25 -9.27 -7.40 -6.68
N ASP A 26 -10.40 -8.09 -6.61
CA ASP A 26 -11.39 -8.17 -7.68
C ASP A 26 -12.30 -6.91 -7.73
N THR A 27 -12.16 -6.01 -6.74
CA THR A 27 -12.94 -4.77 -6.60
C THR A 27 -12.04 -3.57 -6.28
N THR A 28 -12.40 -2.39 -6.79
CA THR A 28 -11.70 -1.13 -6.53
C THR A 28 -11.98 -0.57 -5.13
N ASP A 29 -13.21 -0.69 -4.63
CA ASP A 29 -13.67 0.00 -3.40
C ASP A 29 -12.81 -0.29 -2.16
N GLU A 30 -12.40 -1.55 -1.96
CA GLU A 30 -11.60 -1.93 -0.80
C GLU A 30 -10.15 -1.40 -0.88
N LEU A 31 -9.58 -1.40 -2.10
CA LEU A 31 -8.24 -0.86 -2.34
C LEU A 31 -8.24 0.67 -2.20
N ASP A 32 -9.31 1.34 -2.66
CA ASP A 32 -9.48 2.78 -2.49
C ASP A 32 -9.54 3.17 -1.01
N GLY A 33 -10.24 2.39 -0.18
CA GLY A 33 -10.27 2.57 1.27
C GLY A 33 -8.90 2.40 1.94
N LEU A 34 -8.12 1.39 1.51
CA LEU A 34 -6.76 1.16 1.99
C LEU A 34 -5.81 2.30 1.60
N VAL A 35 -5.90 2.78 0.37
CA VAL A 35 -5.13 3.92 -0.15
C VAL A 35 -5.46 5.18 0.64
N ALA A 36 -6.75 5.52 0.75
CA ALA A 36 -7.21 6.70 1.47
C ALA A 36 -6.70 6.70 2.93
N ARG A 37 -6.82 5.56 3.62
CA ARG A 37 -6.32 5.41 4.99
C ARG A 37 -4.80 5.52 5.09
N SER A 38 -4.06 4.95 4.14
CA SER A 38 -2.59 5.02 4.12
C SER A 38 -2.08 6.44 3.87
N VAL A 39 -2.80 7.22 3.06
CA VAL A 39 -2.53 8.65 2.84
C VAL A 39 -2.91 9.48 4.06
N GLU A 40 -4.09 9.27 4.65
CA GLU A 40 -4.55 9.98 5.86
C GLU A 40 -3.57 9.81 7.03
N LYS A 41 -3.08 8.59 7.25
CA LYS A 41 -2.10 8.30 8.30
C LYS A 41 -0.68 8.77 7.96
N GLY A 42 -0.46 9.30 6.75
CA GLY A 42 0.83 9.77 6.29
C GLY A 42 1.86 8.65 6.08
N TRP A 43 1.40 7.40 5.98
CA TRP A 43 2.22 6.20 5.79
C TRP A 43 2.68 6.04 4.34
N ALA A 44 1.81 6.37 3.40
CA ALA A 44 2.11 6.33 1.97
C ALA A 44 2.92 7.56 1.55
N GLU A 45 3.97 7.34 0.78
CA GLU A 45 4.71 8.39 0.07
C GLU A 45 4.32 8.44 -1.41
N TYR A 46 3.99 7.28 -1.99
CA TYR A 46 3.51 7.17 -3.36
C TYR A 46 2.48 6.04 -3.47
N VAL A 47 1.46 6.24 -4.30
CA VAL A 47 0.42 5.26 -4.58
C VAL A 47 0.22 5.21 -6.08
N THR A 48 0.19 4.00 -6.64
CA THR A 48 -0.20 3.77 -8.03
C THR A 48 -1.19 2.62 -8.10
N GLY A 49 -2.20 2.76 -8.96
CA GLY A 49 -3.20 1.74 -9.21
C GLY A 49 -3.24 1.40 -10.69
N ALA A 50 -3.27 0.11 -11.01
CA ALA A 50 -3.39 -0.40 -12.37
C ALA A 50 -4.48 -1.47 -12.43
N ARG A 51 -5.21 -1.51 -13.54
CA ARG A 51 -6.13 -2.60 -13.81
C ARG A 51 -5.34 -3.75 -14.44
N VAL A 52 -5.33 -4.91 -13.79
CA VAL A 52 -4.63 -6.10 -14.27
C VAL A 52 -5.69 -7.07 -14.78
N GLY A 53 -5.86 -7.15 -16.09
CA GLY A 53 -6.89 -7.98 -16.71
C GLY A 53 -8.32 -7.42 -16.62
N ALA A 54 -9.31 -8.27 -16.91
CA ALA A 54 -10.69 -7.84 -17.10
C ALA A 54 -11.40 -7.42 -15.79
N SER A 55 -11.06 -8.06 -14.66
CA SER A 55 -11.80 -7.92 -13.40
C SER A 55 -10.92 -7.68 -12.18
N GLN A 56 -9.61 -7.52 -12.35
CA GLN A 56 -8.68 -7.45 -11.24
C GLN A 56 -7.97 -6.09 -11.22
N VAL A 57 -7.77 -5.60 -10.01
CA VAL A 57 -7.18 -4.30 -9.72
C VAL A 57 -5.98 -4.55 -8.83
N GLN A 58 -4.89 -3.91 -9.19
CA GLN A 58 -3.64 -3.97 -8.45
C GLN A 58 -3.28 -2.56 -8.01
N VAL A 59 -2.94 -2.41 -6.73
CA VAL A 59 -2.47 -1.16 -6.16
C VAL A 59 -1.12 -1.40 -5.51
N VAL A 60 -0.15 -0.56 -5.85
CA VAL A 60 1.16 -0.54 -5.22
C VAL A 60 1.25 0.71 -4.35
N ILE A 61 1.50 0.49 -3.05
CA ILE A 61 1.72 1.55 -2.08
C ILE A 61 3.19 1.53 -1.67
N MET A 62 3.88 2.64 -1.94
CA MET A 62 5.21 2.90 -1.41
C MET A 62 5.07 3.56 -0.05
N PHE A 63 5.52 2.87 0.99
CA PHE A 63 5.53 3.38 2.34
C PHE A 63 6.76 4.24 2.59
N LYS A 64 6.60 5.24 3.46
CA LYS A 64 7.74 6.01 3.98
C LYS A 64 8.72 5.07 4.72
N PRO A 65 10.02 5.39 4.71
CA PRO A 65 11.01 4.66 5.50
C PRO A 65 10.59 4.71 6.97
N ARG A 66 10.84 3.63 7.71
CA ARG A 66 10.31 3.37 9.06
C ARG A 66 10.83 4.33 10.16
N ASP A 67 11.42 5.47 9.83
CA ASP A 67 11.86 6.50 10.80
C ASP A 67 10.68 7.29 11.40
N VAL A 68 9.45 7.12 10.90
CA VAL A 68 8.27 7.80 11.44
C VAL A 68 7.16 6.80 11.74
N HIS A 69 7.24 6.17 12.92
CA HIS A 69 6.12 5.43 13.49
C HIS A 69 5.88 5.93 14.92
N PRO A 70 4.93 6.86 15.18
CA PRO A 70 4.19 6.75 16.42
C PRO A 70 3.48 5.40 16.39
N ALA A 71 3.55 4.69 17.51
CA ALA A 71 3.14 3.32 17.74
C ALA A 71 2.00 2.78 16.86
N SER A 72 2.15 1.51 16.46
CA SER A 72 1.08 0.69 15.90
C SER A 72 -0.25 0.98 16.60
N PRO A 73 -1.34 1.28 15.88
CA PRO A 73 -2.65 1.27 16.51
C PRO A 73 -2.92 -0.18 16.92
N SER A 74 -2.74 -0.47 18.20
CA SER A 74 -3.30 -1.67 18.80
C SER A 74 -4.81 -1.67 18.55
N PRO A 75 -5.40 -2.80 18.14
CA PRO A 75 -6.86 -2.91 18.10
C PRO A 75 -7.38 -2.80 19.54
N GLY A 76 -8.06 -1.70 19.82
CA GLY A 76 -8.90 -1.50 21.00
C GLY A 76 -10.35 -1.53 20.59
#